data_AF-A0A969SHC9-F1
#
_entry.id   AF-A0A969SHC9-F1
#
_cell.length_a   1.000
_cell.length_b   1.000
_cell.length_c   1.000
_cell.angle_alpha   90.00
_cell.angle_beta   90.00
_cell.angle_gamma   90.00
#
_symmetry.space_group_name_H-M   'P 1'
#
loop_
_entity.id
_entity.type
_entity.pdbx_description
1 polymer ?
#
loop_
_entity_poly.entity_id
_entity_poly.type
_entity_poly.pdbx_seq_one_letter_code
_entity_poly.pdbx_strand_id
1 'polypeptide(L)'
;MSPETVQNFIALGLGFAIAGMLSTGYQMLAARPASFHALLTGDATAYAHVPFLVFAAPFIIVRNTVRRERFENNNPIGVALATMIAGFWSLMSGTTIIVMLRALSLV
;
A
#
# COMPACT_ATOMS: atom_id res chain seq x y z
N MET A 1 9.45 -24.09 -7.63
CA MET A 1 8.37 -23.06 -7.68
C MET A 1 8.02 -22.84 -9.13
N SER A 2 6.74 -22.65 -9.46
CA SER A 2 6.38 -22.30 -10.85
C SER A 2 6.84 -20.88 -11.17
N PRO A 3 7.12 -20.55 -12.45
CA PRO A 3 7.43 -19.19 -12.85
C PRO A 3 6.35 -18.17 -12.45
N GLU A 4 5.06 -18.53 -12.49
CA GLU A 4 3.99 -17.62 -12.06
C GLU A 4 4.07 -17.32 -10.56
N THR A 5 4.44 -18.32 -9.76
CA THR A 5 4.60 -18.14 -8.31
C THR A 5 5.69 -17.11 -8.01
N VAL A 6 6.84 -17.23 -8.69
CA VAL A 6 7.95 -16.27 -8.54
C VAL A 6 7.51 -14.87 -8.97
N GLN A 7 6.80 -14.75 -10.08
CA GLN A 7 6.27 -13.47 -10.55
C GLN A 7 5.30 -12.84 -9.54
N ASN A 8 4.43 -13.64 -8.91
CA ASN A 8 3.51 -13.16 -7.88
C ASN A 8 4.26 -12.67 -6.63
N PHE A 9 5.34 -13.35 -6.21
CA PHE A 9 6.19 -12.88 -5.11
C PHE A 9 6.89 -11.57 -5.46
N ILE A 10 7.39 -11.42 -6.69
CA ILE A 10 7.99 -10.17 -7.17
C ILE A 10 6.95 -9.04 -7.16
N ALA A 11 5.75 -9.30 -7.69
CA ALA A 11 4.65 -8.33 -7.68
C ALA A 11 4.26 -7.93 -6.26
N LEU A 12 4.10 -8.90 -5.36
CA LEU A 12 3.79 -8.64 -3.95
C LEU A 12 4.84 -7.76 -3.28
N GLY A 13 6.13 -8.07 -3.48
CA GLY A 13 7.24 -7.29 -2.93
C GLY A 13 7.32 -5.88 -3.52
N LEU A 14 7.15 -5.76 -4.85
CA LEU A 14 7.17 -4.49 -5.55
C LEU A 14 6.04 -3.56 -5.10
N GLY A 15 4.84 -4.11 -4.89
CA GLY A 15 3.71 -3.34 -4.35
C GLY A 15 4.02 -2.71 -3.01
N PHE A 16 4.62 -3.46 -2.07
CA PHE A 16 5.00 -2.96 -0.76
C PHE A 16 6.16 -1.94 -0.86
N ALA A 17 7.14 -2.20 -1.73
CA ALA A 17 8.25 -1.28 -1.95
C ALA A 17 7.78 0.08 -2.46
N ILE A 18 6.91 0.10 -3.47
CA ILE A 18 6.31 1.33 -4.00
C ILE A 18 5.42 1.99 -2.95
N ALA A 19 4.58 1.24 -2.23
CA ALA A 19 3.73 1.79 -1.16
C ALA A 19 4.56 2.49 -0.07
N GLY A 20 5.67 1.88 0.35
CA GLY A 20 6.60 2.43 1.33
C GLY A 20 7.33 3.67 0.81
N MET A 21 7.84 3.62 -0.43
CA MET A 21 8.50 4.75 -1.08
C MET A 21 7.56 5.96 -1.18
N LEU A 22 6.34 5.76 -1.67
CA LEU A 22 5.32 6.80 -1.80
C LEU A 22 4.94 7.39 -0.44
N SER A 23 4.68 6.53 0.54
CA SER A 23 4.27 6.97 1.89
C SER A 23 5.37 7.76 2.59
N THR A 24 6.63 7.34 2.42
CA THR A 24 7.81 8.01 3.01
C THR A 24 8.08 9.34 2.30
N GLY A 25 8.04 9.36 0.97
CA GLY A 25 8.18 10.59 0.18
C GLY A 25 7.08 11.60 0.51
N TYR A 26 5.83 11.14 0.62
CA TYR A 26 4.72 11.97 1.09
C TYR A 26 5.00 12.55 2.48
N GLN A 27 5.45 11.73 3.44
CA GLN A 27 5.72 12.20 4.79
C GLN A 27 6.84 13.24 4.84
N MET A 28 7.88 13.07 4.00
CA MET A 28 8.96 14.03 3.86
C MET A 28 8.45 15.40 3.38
N LEU A 29 7.55 15.41 2.40
CA LEU A 29 7.03 16.64 1.79
C LEU A 29 5.91 17.30 2.61
N ALA A 30 5.02 16.50 3.19
CA ALA A 30 3.83 16.98 3.90
C ALA A 30 4.04 17.17 5.41
N ALA A 31 5.22 16.79 5.94
CA ALA A 31 5.55 16.77 7.37
C ALA A 31 4.53 16.00 8.24
N ARG A 32 3.75 15.11 7.62
CA ARG A 32 2.72 14.29 8.28
C ARG A 32 2.57 12.95 7.58
N PRO A 33 2.26 11.87 8.30
CA PRO A 33 2.10 10.55 7.71
C PRO A 33 0.92 10.50 6.72
N ALA A 34 1.09 9.76 5.63
CA ALA A 34 0.00 9.46 4.70
C ALA A 34 -1.18 8.77 5.44
N SER A 35 -2.43 9.15 5.15
CA SER A 35 -3.60 8.63 5.85
C SER A 35 -4.81 8.58 4.94
N PHE A 36 -5.66 7.56 5.12
CA PHE A 36 -6.97 7.48 4.48
C PHE A 36 -7.92 8.62 4.89
N HIS A 37 -7.60 9.33 5.97
CA HIS A 37 -8.35 10.51 6.39
C HIS A 37 -8.38 11.63 5.33
N ALA A 38 -7.42 11.63 4.40
CA ALA A 38 -7.40 12.53 3.26
C ALA A 38 -8.60 12.34 2.30
N LEU A 39 -9.30 11.20 2.37
CA LEU A 39 -10.54 10.97 1.62
C LEU A 39 -11.79 11.44 2.37
N LEU A 40 -11.67 11.73 3.67
CA LEU A 40 -12.80 12.06 4.55
C LEU A 40 -13.04 13.57 4.68
N THR A 41 -12.27 14.41 3.96
CA THR A 41 -12.42 15.87 3.96
C THR A 41 -13.70 16.34 3.27
N GLY A 42 -14.33 15.49 2.44
CA GLY A 42 -15.64 15.74 1.82
C GLY A 42 -15.63 16.80 0.71
N ASP A 43 -14.47 17.36 0.39
CA ASP A 43 -14.27 18.35 -0.66
C ASP A 43 -13.70 17.71 -1.94
N ALA A 44 -13.74 18.44 -3.06
CA ALA A 44 -13.25 17.94 -4.35
C ALA A 44 -11.75 17.58 -4.32
N THR A 45 -10.99 18.09 -3.36
CA THR A 45 -9.57 17.77 -3.21
C THR A 45 -9.32 16.34 -2.76
N ALA A 46 -10.31 15.69 -2.11
CA ALA A 46 -10.26 14.28 -1.75
C ALA A 46 -9.99 13.37 -2.96
N TYR A 47 -10.56 13.69 -4.13
CA TYR A 47 -10.36 12.91 -5.35
C TYR A 47 -8.91 12.93 -5.84
N ALA A 48 -8.18 14.04 -5.62
CA ALA A 48 -6.78 14.16 -6.00
C ALA A 48 -5.87 13.22 -5.18
N HIS A 49 -6.32 12.78 -4.00
CA HIS A 49 -5.58 11.82 -3.18
C HIS A 49 -5.76 10.37 -3.63
N VAL A 50 -6.79 10.04 -4.41
CA VAL A 50 -7.11 8.67 -4.81
C VAL A 50 -5.95 7.98 -5.53
N PRO A 51 -5.32 8.57 -6.59
CA PRO A 51 -4.22 7.90 -7.29
C PRO A 51 -3.05 7.57 -6.36
N PHE A 52 -2.71 8.48 -5.44
CA PHE A 52 -1.67 8.25 -4.44
C PHE A 52 -2.07 7.13 -3.46
N LEU A 53 -3.28 7.19 -2.91
CA LEU A 53 -3.75 6.24 -1.90
C LEU A 53 -3.93 4.83 -2.44
N VAL A 54 -4.29 4.67 -3.71
CA VAL A 54 -4.38 3.35 -4.36
C VAL A 54 -3.06 2.59 -4.24
N PHE A 55 -1.91 3.26 -4.39
CA PHE A 55 -0.61 2.60 -4.27
C PHE A 55 -0.02 2.67 -2.85
N ALA A 56 -0.33 3.69 -2.06
CA ALA A 56 0.17 3.84 -0.68
C ALA A 56 -0.57 2.95 0.34
N ALA A 57 -1.76 2.45 0.00
CA ALA A 57 -2.65 1.72 0.92
C ALA A 57 -1.98 0.56 1.68
N PRO A 58 -1.19 -0.35 1.06
CA PRO A 58 -0.58 -1.46 1.79
C PRO A 58 0.28 -1.00 2.98
N PHE A 59 1.06 0.06 2.80
CA PHE A 59 1.89 0.66 3.86
C PHE A 59 1.04 1.29 4.96
N ILE A 60 -0.01 2.04 4.58
CA ILE A 60 -0.91 2.69 5.53
C ILE A 60 -1.63 1.65 6.40
N ILE A 61 -2.11 0.55 5.80
CA ILE A 61 -2.79 -0.55 6.50
C ILE A 61 -1.84 -1.17 7.53
N VAL A 62 -0.65 -1.62 7.10
CA VAL A 62 0.33 -2.27 8.00
C VAL A 62 0.74 -1.33 9.13
N ARG A 63 1.05 -0.06 8.82
CA ARG A 63 1.40 0.93 9.84
C ARG A 63 0.29 1.13 10.87
N ASN A 64 -0.95 1.27 10.42
CA ASN A 64 -2.09 1.46 11.32
C ASN A 64 -2.32 0.23 12.19
N THR A 65 -2.17 -0.98 11.64
CA THR A 65 -2.26 -2.24 12.40
C THR A 65 -1.16 -2.37 13.45
N VAL A 66 0.10 -2.11 13.09
CA VAL A 66 1.22 -2.15 14.04
C VAL A 66 1.04 -1.10 15.14
N ARG A 67 0.61 0.11 14.77
CA ARG A 67 0.34 1.16 15.75
C ARG A 67 -0.78 0.74 16.69
N ARG A 68 -1.87 0.17 16.17
CA ARG A 68 -3.01 -0.30 16.96
C ARG A 68 -2.60 -1.40 17.95
N GLU A 69 -1.93 -2.45 17.48
CA GLU A 69 -1.46 -3.54 18.35
C GLU A 69 -0.55 -3.04 19.47
N ARG A 70 0.33 -2.07 19.18
CA ARG A 70 1.21 -1.48 20.20
C ARG A 70 0.46 -0.81 21.36
N PHE A 71 -0.76 -0.32 21.13
CA PHE A 71 -1.53 0.42 22.15
C PHE A 71 -2.74 -0.36 22.70
N GLU A 72 -3.32 -1.29 21.94
CA GLU A 72 -4.55 -2.03 22.31
C GLU A 72 -4.32 -3.52 22.58
N ASN A 73 -3.11 -4.03 22.31
CA ASN A 73 -2.55 -5.36 22.61
C ASN A 73 -3.60 -6.45 22.87
N ASN A 74 -4.02 -7.20 21.81
CA ASN A 74 -4.78 -8.47 21.80
C ASN A 74 -5.78 -8.61 20.62
N ASN A 75 -5.44 -8.23 19.37
CA ASN A 75 -6.34 -8.47 18.23
C ASN A 75 -5.68 -9.32 17.11
N PRO A 76 -5.39 -10.61 17.36
CA PRO A 76 -4.73 -11.47 16.38
C PRO A 76 -5.52 -11.64 15.07
N ILE A 77 -6.86 -11.65 15.15
CA ILE A 77 -7.73 -11.72 13.97
C ILE A 77 -7.61 -10.44 13.15
N GLY A 78 -7.62 -9.27 13.79
CA GLY A 78 -7.42 -7.99 13.12
C GLY A 78 -6.07 -7.88 12.43
N VAL A 79 -5.00 -8.38 13.06
CA VAL A 79 -3.66 -8.45 12.44
C VAL A 79 -3.65 -9.37 11.23
N ALA A 80 -4.25 -10.56 11.34
CA ALA A 80 -4.35 -11.51 10.23
C ALA A 80 -5.12 -10.90 9.06
N LEU A 81 -6.29 -10.31 9.31
CA LEU A 81 -7.09 -9.65 8.28
C LEU A 81 -6.35 -8.48 7.64
N ALA A 82 -5.72 -7.62 8.43
CA ALA A 82 -4.93 -6.51 7.90
C ALA A 82 -3.76 -7.00 7.04
N THR A 83 -3.10 -8.08 7.43
CA THR A 83 -2.01 -8.70 6.66
C THR A 83 -2.52 -9.27 5.34
N MET A 84 -3.66 -9.97 5.35
CA MET A 84 -4.29 -10.48 4.13
C MET A 84 -4.70 -9.36 3.19
N ILE A 85 -5.37 -8.32 3.71
CA ILE A 85 -5.81 -7.17 2.91
C ILE A 85 -4.61 -6.43 2.33
N ALA A 86 -3.60 -6.10 3.16
CA ALA A 86 -2.40 -5.42 2.69
C ALA A 86 -1.64 -6.26 1.65
N GLY A 87 -1.53 -7.57 1.86
CA GLY A 87 -0.88 -8.49 0.94
C GLY A 87 -1.60 -8.58 -0.41
N PHE A 88 -2.91 -8.78 -0.41
CA PHE A 88 -3.71 -8.82 -1.63
C PHE A 88 -3.64 -7.48 -2.39
N TRP A 89 -3.77 -6.37 -1.67
CA TRP A 89 -3.68 -5.04 -2.25
C TRP A 89 -2.29 -4.77 -2.84
N SER A 90 -1.24 -5.21 -2.15
CA SER A 90 0.14 -5.11 -2.61
C SER A 90 0.37 -5.91 -3.89
N LEU A 91 -0.19 -7.14 -3.97
CA LEU A 91 -0.12 -7.95 -5.18
C LEU A 91 -0.79 -7.27 -6.38
N MET A 92 -1.98 -6.70 -6.19
CA MET A 92 -2.67 -5.91 -7.24
C MET A 92 -1.86 -4.68 -7.66
N SER A 93 -1.32 -3.95 -6.68
CA SER A 93 -0.53 -2.73 -6.92
C SER A 93 0.76 -3.05 -7.69
N GLY A 94 1.52 -4.05 -7.26
CA GLY A 94 2.75 -4.45 -7.93
C GLY A 94 2.51 -5.05 -9.32
N THR A 95 1.43 -5.80 -9.51
CA THR A 95 1.03 -6.28 -10.85
C THR A 95 0.74 -5.11 -11.78
N THR A 96 0.02 -4.09 -11.30
CA THR A 96 -0.25 -2.87 -12.06
C THR A 96 1.06 -2.16 -12.45
N ILE A 97 2.01 -2.03 -11.53
CA ILE A 97 3.32 -1.43 -11.81
C ILE A 97 4.08 -2.25 -12.87
N ILE A 98 4.10 -3.58 -12.78
CA ILE A 98 4.73 -4.43 -13.79
C ILE A 98 4.09 -4.21 -15.17
N VAL A 99 2.76 -4.17 -15.25
CA VAL A 99 2.03 -3.90 -16.50
C VAL A 99 2.39 -2.52 -17.04
N MET A 100 2.45 -1.50 -16.19
CA MET A 100 2.87 -0.15 -16.59
C MET A 100 4.30 -0.11 -17.12
N LEU A 101 5.25 -0.77 -16.44
CA LEU A 101 6.64 -0.83 -16.87
C LEU A 101 6.79 -1.52 -18.24
N ARG A 102 6.04 -2.61 -18.46
CA ARG A 102 5.98 -3.29 -19.78
C ARG A 102 5.37 -2.40 -20.86
N ALA A 103 4.28 -1.70 -20.55
CA ALA A 103 3.63 -0.77 -21.47
C ALA A 103 4.57 0.38 -21.88
N LEU A 104 5.49 0.77 -21.00
CA LEU A 104 6.53 1.76 -21.25
C LEU A 104 7.82 1.17 -21.85
N SER A 105 7.85 -0.13 -22.14
CA SER A 105 9.04 -0.86 -22.66
C SER A 105 10.27 -0.75 -21.76
N LEU A 106 10.07 -0.65 -20.44
CA LEU A 106 11.15 -0.58 -19.44
C LEU A 106 11.59 -1.94 -18.91
N VAL A 107 10.76 -2.98 -19.09
CA VAL A 107 11.00 -4.39 -18.74
C VAL A 107 10.21 -5.32 -19.67
#